data_AF-A0A520AY78-F1
#
_entry.id   AF-A0A520AY78-F1
#
_cell.length_a   1.000
_cell.length_b   1.000
_cell.length_c   1.000
_cell.angle_alpha   90.00
_cell.angle_beta   90.00
_cell.angle_gamma   90.00
#
_symmetry.space_group_name_H-M   'P 1'
#
loop_
_entity.id
_entity.type
_entity.pdbx_description
1 polymer ?
#
loop_
_entity_poly.entity_id
_entity_poly.type
_entity_poly.pdbx_seq_one_letter_code
_entity_poly.pdbx_strand_id
1 'polypeptide(L)'
;PWQVVIFSLGMYLVVYGLRNAGLTDHLAALLDRTAQGGVWGAAFGTGVIAAVLSSVMNNMPTVLVGALSIDATHATGAVKEAMIYANVIGCDLGPKLTPIGSLATLLWLHVLGQKGVRIGWGYYFRVGVTLTVPVLLVTLAALALRIAIG
;
A
#
# COMPACT_ATOMS: atom_id res chain seq x y z
N PRO A 1 -22.03 9.83 -10.84
CA PRO A 1 -21.15 9.01 -11.74
C PRO A 1 -19.90 9.75 -12.26
N TRP A 2 -19.98 11.04 -12.61
CA TRP A 2 -18.83 11.82 -13.15
C TRP A 2 -17.72 12.12 -12.13
N GLN A 3 -18.07 12.19 -10.84
CA GLN A 3 -17.10 12.43 -9.77
C GLN A 3 -16.02 11.35 -9.70
N VAL A 4 -16.36 10.09 -10.03
CA VAL A 4 -15.40 8.97 -10.06
C VAL A 4 -14.39 9.16 -11.20
N VAL A 5 -14.83 9.66 -12.36
CA VAL A 5 -13.94 9.92 -13.51
C VAL A 5 -12.95 11.03 -13.18
N ILE A 6 -13.44 12.15 -12.63
CA ILE A 6 -12.60 13.30 -12.23
C ILE A 6 -11.63 12.89 -11.13
N PHE A 7 -12.09 12.13 -10.13
CA PHE A 7 -11.24 11.60 -9.08
C PHE A 7 -10.13 10.72 -9.66
N SER A 8 -10.47 9.72 -10.48
CA SER A 8 -9.48 8.84 -11.12
C SER A 8 -8.46 9.60 -11.96
N LEU A 9 -8.88 10.62 -12.72
CA LEU A 9 -7.97 11.50 -13.47
C LEU A 9 -7.05 12.30 -12.54
N GLY A 10 -7.58 12.85 -11.44
CA GLY A 10 -6.78 13.54 -10.42
C GLY A 10 -5.75 12.61 -9.76
N MET A 11 -6.12 11.35 -9.50
CA MET A 11 -5.19 10.35 -8.97
C MET A 11 -4.08 10.03 -9.96
N TYR A 12 -4.41 9.86 -11.25
CA TYR A 12 -3.40 9.72 -12.30
C TYR A 12 -2.46 10.93 -12.36
N LEU A 13 -2.97 12.16 -12.25
CA LEU A 13 -2.16 13.37 -12.24
C LEU A 13 -1.18 13.41 -11.05
N VAL A 14 -1.64 13.06 -9.84
CA VAL A 14 -0.79 12.99 -8.64
C VAL A 14 0.28 11.91 -8.80
N VAL A 15 -0.08 10.74 -9.31
CA VAL A 15 0.85 9.63 -9.56
C VAL A 15 1.92 10.04 -10.57
N TYR A 16 1.52 10.64 -11.71
CA TYR A 16 2.45 11.11 -12.73
C TYR A 16 3.29 12.29 -12.24
N GLY A 17 2.74 13.17 -11.40
CA GLY A 17 3.48 14.25 -10.75
C GLY A 17 4.57 13.72 -9.82
N LEU A 18 4.27 12.70 -9.01
CA LEU A 18 5.24 12.04 -8.13
C LEU A 18 6.29 11.25 -8.92
N ARG A 19 5.89 10.60 -10.01
CA ARG A 19 6.82 9.99 -10.97
C ARG A 19 7.78 11.02 -11.55
N ASN A 20 7.27 12.16 -12.01
CA ASN A 20 8.09 13.24 -12.56
C ASN A 20 9.00 13.89 -11.49
N ALA A 21 8.64 13.78 -10.22
CA ALA A 21 9.47 14.19 -9.08
C ALA A 21 10.53 13.14 -8.67
N GLY A 22 10.64 12.01 -9.38
CA GLY A 22 11.64 10.96 -9.14
C GLY A 22 11.29 9.94 -8.06
N LEU A 23 10.07 9.98 -7.50
CA LEU A 23 9.66 9.05 -6.44
C LEU A 23 9.66 7.59 -6.92
N THR A 24 9.23 7.36 -8.16
CA THR A 24 9.19 6.00 -8.75
C THR A 24 10.57 5.40 -8.90
N ASP A 25 11.58 6.21 -9.21
CA ASP A 25 12.95 5.72 -9.43
C ASP A 25 13.60 5.36 -8.09
N HIS A 26 13.36 6.17 -7.06
CA HIS A 26 13.78 5.85 -5.70
C HIS A 26 13.08 4.59 -5.15
N LEU A 27 11.79 4.44 -5.42
CA LEU A 27 11.05 3.24 -5.03
C LEU A 27 11.52 2.03 -5.81
N ALA A 28 11.77 2.13 -7.12
CA ALA A 28 12.31 1.05 -7.93
C ALA A 28 13.66 0.57 -7.38
N ALA A 29 14.57 1.49 -7.04
CA ALA A 29 15.86 1.13 -6.44
C ALA A 29 15.70 0.44 -5.08
N LEU A 30 14.72 0.85 -4.27
CA LEU A 30 14.41 0.19 -3.00
C LEU A 30 13.83 -1.22 -3.22
N LEU A 31 12.93 -1.36 -4.21
CA LEU A 31 12.30 -2.61 -4.59
C LEU A 31 13.28 -3.61 -5.23
N ASP A 32 14.29 -3.14 -5.97
CA ASP A 32 15.37 -4.01 -6.46
C ASP A 32 16.16 -4.62 -5.28
N ARG A 33 16.33 -3.89 -4.17
CA ARG A 33 16.96 -4.45 -2.95
C ARG A 33 16.08 -5.49 -2.26
N THR A 34 14.76 -5.30 -2.26
CA THR A 34 13.85 -6.31 -1.69
C THR A 34 13.82 -7.56 -2.56
N ALA A 35 13.89 -7.41 -3.87
CA ALA A 35 13.94 -8.51 -4.84
C ALA A 35 15.20 -9.39 -4.70
N GLN A 36 16.33 -8.85 -4.21
CA GLN A 36 17.54 -9.64 -3.90
C GLN A 36 17.31 -10.72 -2.83
N GLY A 37 16.32 -10.54 -1.96
CA GLY A 37 15.89 -11.55 -0.99
C GLY A 37 15.01 -12.66 -1.57
N GLY A 38 14.91 -12.76 -2.89
CA GLY A 38 14.04 -13.72 -3.59
C GLY A 38 12.56 -13.46 -3.32
N VAL A 39 11.73 -14.51 -3.42
CA VAL A 39 10.27 -14.41 -3.22
C VAL A 39 9.90 -13.85 -1.85
N TRP A 40 10.61 -14.25 -0.80
CA TRP A 40 10.37 -13.78 0.57
C TRP A 40 10.72 -12.29 0.72
N GLY A 41 11.90 -11.88 0.24
CA GLY A 41 12.30 -10.47 0.26
C GLY A 41 11.35 -9.59 -0.55
N ALA A 42 10.99 -10.04 -1.76
CA ALA A 42 10.03 -9.37 -2.63
C ALA A 42 8.66 -9.22 -1.95
N ALA A 43 8.12 -10.28 -1.36
CA ALA A 43 6.82 -10.24 -0.71
C ALA A 43 6.81 -9.32 0.52
N PHE A 44 7.71 -9.53 1.47
CA PHE A 44 7.75 -8.74 2.71
C PHE A 44 8.17 -7.30 2.46
N GLY A 45 9.24 -7.09 1.70
CA GLY A 45 9.76 -5.76 1.43
C GLY A 45 8.75 -4.91 0.68
N THR A 46 8.24 -5.41 -0.45
CA THR A 46 7.26 -4.67 -1.26
C THR A 46 5.96 -4.42 -0.49
N GLY A 47 5.45 -5.44 0.21
CA GLY A 47 4.19 -5.34 0.95
C GLY A 47 4.25 -4.35 2.11
N VAL A 48 5.36 -4.33 2.85
CA VAL A 48 5.56 -3.35 3.95
C VAL A 48 5.74 -1.94 3.40
N ILE A 49 6.54 -1.76 2.35
CA ILE A 49 6.72 -0.45 1.69
C ILE A 49 5.37 0.09 1.20
N ALA A 50 4.59 -0.75 0.50
CA ALA A 50 3.27 -0.40 0.00
C ALA A 50 2.30 -0.05 1.14
N ALA A 51 2.32 -0.80 2.25
CA ALA A 51 1.48 -0.51 3.41
C ALA A 51 1.79 0.84 4.05
N VAL A 52 3.08 1.15 4.24
CA VAL A 52 3.52 2.43 4.80
C VAL A 52 3.12 3.57 3.86
N LEU A 53 3.43 3.45 2.56
CA LEU A 53 3.13 4.49 1.58
C LEU A 53 1.61 4.74 1.49
N SER A 54 0.81 3.68 1.47
CA SER A 54 -0.66 3.74 1.41
C SER A 54 -1.28 4.36 2.66
N SER A 55 -0.68 4.14 3.83
CA SER A 55 -1.12 4.78 5.08
C SER A 55 -0.97 6.31 5.07
N VAL A 56 -0.18 6.88 4.16
CA VAL A 56 0.00 8.33 4.02
C VAL A 56 -0.73 8.86 2.78
N MET A 57 -0.70 8.12 1.68
CA MET A 57 -1.09 8.60 0.35
C MET A 57 -2.44 8.11 -0.17
N ASN A 58 -3.15 7.22 0.56
CA ASN A 58 -4.32 6.45 0.10
C ASN A 58 -3.95 5.16 -0.67
N ASN A 59 -4.88 4.20 -0.77
CA ASN A 59 -4.65 2.92 -1.45
C ASN A 59 -4.55 3.02 -2.97
N MET A 60 -5.45 3.77 -3.61
CA MET A 60 -5.52 3.84 -5.08
C MET A 60 -4.31 4.50 -5.77
N PRO A 61 -3.74 5.63 -5.29
CA PRO A 61 -2.56 6.21 -5.94
C PRO A 61 -1.30 5.44 -5.56
N THR A 62 -1.24 4.86 -4.34
CA THR A 62 -0.11 4.05 -3.91
C THR A 62 0.01 2.78 -4.73
N VAL A 63 -1.10 2.08 -5.02
CA VAL A 63 -1.04 0.87 -5.84
C VAL A 63 -0.52 1.16 -7.25
N LEU A 64 -0.90 2.32 -7.82
CA LEU A 64 -0.42 2.77 -9.13
C LEU A 64 1.06 3.16 -9.11
N VAL A 65 1.51 3.94 -8.12
CA VAL A 65 2.95 4.27 -7.94
C VAL A 65 3.77 3.00 -7.74
N GLY A 66 3.28 2.08 -6.91
CA GLY A 66 3.91 0.79 -6.66
C GLY A 66 4.00 -0.06 -7.93
N ALA A 67 2.93 -0.15 -8.72
CA ALA A 67 2.94 -0.89 -9.98
C ALA A 67 3.95 -0.32 -10.99
N LEU A 68 4.01 1.00 -11.15
CA LEU A 68 5.00 1.66 -12.00
C LEU A 68 6.43 1.45 -11.50
N SER A 69 6.63 1.47 -10.18
CA SER A 69 7.96 1.25 -9.57
C SER A 69 8.41 -0.21 -9.71
N ILE A 70 7.49 -1.17 -9.56
CA ILE A 70 7.76 -2.60 -9.79
C ILE A 70 8.07 -2.85 -11.27
N ASP A 71 7.36 -2.20 -12.19
CA ASP A 71 7.64 -2.36 -13.61
C ASP A 71 9.02 -1.82 -14.02
N ALA A 72 9.48 -0.77 -13.34
CA ALA A 72 10.82 -0.21 -13.50
C ALA A 72 11.95 -1.03 -12.84
N THR A 73 11.65 -2.11 -12.10
CA THR A 73 12.66 -2.99 -11.48
C THR A 73 13.20 -4.04 -12.47
N HIS A 74 14.33 -4.65 -12.12
CA HIS A 74 14.92 -5.75 -12.89
C HIS A 74 14.36 -7.13 -12.48
N ALA A 75 13.40 -7.16 -11.55
CA ALA A 75 12.81 -8.41 -11.08
C ALA A 75 12.04 -9.13 -12.19
N THR A 76 12.14 -10.46 -12.23
CA THR A 76 11.45 -11.30 -13.22
C THR A 76 10.87 -12.55 -12.56
N GLY A 77 9.98 -13.25 -13.28
CA GLY A 77 9.37 -14.50 -12.82
C GLY A 77 8.62 -14.36 -11.49
N ALA A 78 8.74 -15.39 -10.65
CA ALA A 78 8.09 -15.50 -9.34
C ALA A 78 8.38 -14.32 -8.40
N VAL A 79 9.56 -13.69 -8.53
CA VAL A 79 9.92 -12.52 -7.71
C VAL A 79 9.07 -11.31 -8.10
N LYS A 80 8.95 -11.00 -9.40
CA LYS A 80 8.10 -9.88 -9.88
C LYS A 80 6.63 -10.13 -9.54
N GLU A 81 6.16 -11.38 -9.67
CA GLU A 81 4.80 -11.78 -9.29
C GLU A 81 4.53 -11.55 -7.79
N ALA A 82 5.47 -11.96 -6.92
CA ALA A 82 5.39 -11.71 -5.49
C ALA A 82 5.31 -10.21 -5.17
N MET A 83 6.08 -9.37 -5.86
CA MET A 83 6.04 -7.91 -5.69
C MET A 83 4.67 -7.34 -6.07
N ILE A 84 4.09 -7.76 -7.19
CA ILE A 84 2.79 -7.28 -7.67
C ILE A 84 1.70 -7.59 -6.64
N TYR A 85 1.61 -8.84 -6.17
CA TYR A 85 0.60 -9.22 -5.19
C TYR A 85 0.84 -8.59 -3.81
N ALA A 86 2.10 -8.51 -3.38
CA ALA A 86 2.45 -7.86 -2.13
C ALA A 86 2.10 -6.36 -2.15
N ASN A 87 2.29 -5.68 -3.28
CA ASN A 87 1.89 -4.29 -3.45
C ASN A 87 0.39 -4.09 -3.25
N VAL A 88 -0.45 -4.96 -3.82
CA VAL A 88 -1.90 -4.92 -3.63
C VAL A 88 -2.27 -5.16 -2.16
N ILE A 89 -1.72 -6.21 -1.54
CA ILE A 89 -1.97 -6.54 -0.11
C ILE A 89 -1.58 -5.36 0.79
N GLY A 90 -0.38 -4.81 0.59
CA GLY A 90 0.11 -3.67 1.35
C GLY A 90 -0.78 -2.44 1.15
N CYS A 91 -1.16 -2.14 -0.09
CA CYS A 91 -1.99 -0.98 -0.40
C CYS A 91 -3.39 -1.05 0.22
N ASP A 92 -3.97 -2.24 0.39
CA ASP A 92 -5.30 -2.40 1.00
C ASP A 92 -5.28 -2.49 2.53
N LEU A 93 -4.20 -3.02 3.12
CA LEU A 93 -4.07 -3.13 4.57
C LEU A 93 -3.48 -1.87 5.21
N GLY A 94 -2.49 -1.25 4.55
CA GLY A 94 -1.78 -0.05 4.99
C GLY A 94 -2.66 1.13 5.43
N PRO A 95 -3.73 1.50 4.69
CA PRO A 95 -4.63 2.60 5.03
C PRO A 95 -5.22 2.54 6.43
N LYS A 96 -5.36 1.33 6.99
CA LYS A 96 -5.93 1.12 8.33
C LYS A 96 -5.00 1.53 9.46
N LEU A 97 -3.72 1.77 9.16
CA LEU A 97 -2.73 2.20 10.16
C LEU A 97 -2.98 3.65 10.61
N THR A 98 -3.49 4.52 9.73
CA THR A 98 -3.71 5.93 10.05
C THR A 98 -5.14 6.38 9.69
N PRO A 99 -5.69 7.38 10.38
CA PRO A 99 -7.01 7.92 10.03
C PRO A 99 -7.11 8.49 8.61
N ILE A 100 -6.00 9.00 8.07
CA ILE A 100 -5.94 9.67 6.75
C ILE A 100 -5.70 8.70 5.59
N GLY A 101 -5.30 7.45 5.89
CA GLY A 101 -4.99 6.46 4.86
C GLY A 101 -6.18 6.11 3.96
N SER A 102 -7.42 6.37 4.39
CA SER A 102 -8.59 6.20 3.53
C SER A 102 -9.66 7.26 3.76
N LEU A 103 -10.22 7.77 2.67
CA LEU A 103 -11.39 8.67 2.70
C LEU A 103 -12.58 8.01 3.40
N ALA A 104 -12.73 6.69 3.27
CA ALA A 104 -13.78 5.94 3.96
C ALA A 104 -13.63 6.02 5.48
N THR A 105 -12.38 5.96 5.99
CA THR A 105 -12.10 6.10 7.42
C THR A 105 -12.44 7.50 7.91
N LEU A 106 -12.08 8.55 7.16
CA LEU A 106 -12.41 9.93 7.51
C LEU A 106 -13.94 10.16 7.54
N LEU A 107 -14.66 9.64 6.54
CA LEU A 107 -16.12 9.71 6.51
C LEU A 107 -16.74 8.98 7.71
N TRP A 108 -16.24 7.78 8.03
CA TRP A 108 -16.70 7.02 9.18
C TRP A 108 -16.47 7.76 10.51
N LEU A 109 -15.27 8.31 10.72
CA LEU A 109 -14.94 9.11 11.91
C LEU A 109 -15.83 10.37 11.99
N HIS A 110 -16.13 11.01 10.85
CA HIS A 110 -17.03 12.16 10.80
C HIS A 110 -18.45 11.78 11.21
N VAL A 111 -19.01 10.69 10.66
CA VAL A 111 -20.36 10.20 11.01
C VAL A 111 -20.43 9.80 12.49
N LEU A 112 -19.39 9.18 13.04
CA LEU A 112 -19.33 8.88 14.48
C LEU A 112 -19.32 10.14 15.34
N GLY A 113 -18.55 11.16 14.92
CA GLY A 113 -18.52 12.46 15.59
C GLY A 113 -19.90 13.12 15.64
N GLN A 114 -20.69 13.02 14.57
CA GLN A 114 -22.08 13.52 14.53
C GLN A 114 -23.01 12.77 15.49
N LYS A 115 -22.71 11.51 15.80
CA LYS A 115 -23.44 10.68 16.78
C LYS A 115 -22.90 10.79 18.20
N GLY A 116 -21.99 11.73 18.47
CA GLY A 116 -21.40 11.95 19.79
C GLY A 116 -20.26 10.97 20.16
N VAL A 117 -19.85 10.09 19.25
CA VAL A 117 -18.74 9.15 19.47
C VAL A 117 -17.45 9.75 18.91
N ARG A 118 -16.52 10.13 19.79
CA ARG A 118 -15.21 10.68 19.37
C ARG A 118 -14.12 9.64 19.54
N ILE A 119 -13.50 9.25 18.43
CA ILE A 119 -12.32 8.39 18.41
C ILE A 119 -11.07 9.27 18.28
N GLY A 120 -10.18 9.19 19.27
CA GLY A 120 -8.89 9.89 19.22
C GLY A 120 -7.91 9.24 18.25
N TRP A 121 -7.03 10.05 17.66
CA TRP A 121 -6.00 9.58 16.72
C TRP A 121 -5.08 8.50 17.31
N GLY A 122 -4.65 8.68 18.57
CA GLY A 122 -3.79 7.70 19.24
C GLY A 122 -4.49 6.35 19.52
N TYR A 123 -5.79 6.39 19.83
CA TYR A 123 -6.58 5.17 20.00
C TYR A 123 -6.75 4.44 18.66
N TYR A 124 -7.13 5.16 17.60
CA TYR A 124 -7.26 4.60 16.26
C TYR A 124 -5.94 3.96 15.81
N PHE A 125 -4.83 4.70 15.92
CA PHE A 125 -3.50 4.21 15.52
C PHE A 125 -3.10 2.95 16.28
N ARG A 126 -3.33 2.90 17.60
CA ARG A 126 -3.00 1.73 18.42
C ARG A 126 -3.78 0.50 17.98
N VAL A 127 -5.09 0.63 17.77
CA VAL A 127 -5.94 -0.47 17.28
C VAL A 127 -5.54 -0.88 15.87
N GLY A 128 -5.31 0.10 14.99
CA GLY A 128 -4.87 -0.10 13.61
C GLY A 128 -3.56 -0.87 13.53
N VAL A 129 -2.51 -0.47 14.26
CA VAL A 129 -1.23 -1.19 14.30
C VAL A 129 -1.39 -2.60 14.87
N THR A 130 -2.12 -2.74 15.97
CA THR A 130 -2.30 -4.03 16.67
C THR A 130 -2.98 -5.08 15.78
N LEU A 131 -3.91 -4.66 14.92
CA LEU A 131 -4.64 -5.56 14.03
C LEU A 131 -3.95 -5.70 12.66
N THR A 132 -3.54 -4.59 12.06
CA THR A 132 -3.03 -4.57 10.68
C THR A 132 -1.65 -5.21 10.57
N VAL A 133 -0.74 -5.00 11.52
CA VAL A 133 0.63 -5.54 11.41
C VAL A 133 0.64 -7.07 11.42
N PRO A 134 -0.01 -7.77 12.37
CA PRO A 134 -0.05 -9.23 12.34
C PRO A 134 -0.74 -9.78 11.09
N VAL A 135 -1.86 -9.18 10.67
CA VAL A 135 -2.59 -9.59 9.46
C VAL A 135 -1.69 -9.42 8.23
N LEU A 136 -1.05 -8.26 8.08
CA LEU A 136 -0.13 -7.98 6.97
C LEU A 136 0.99 -9.01 6.92
N LEU A 137 1.69 -9.26 8.02
CA LEU A 137 2.83 -10.17 8.05
C LEU A 137 2.40 -11.62 7.74
N VAL A 138 1.27 -12.07 8.29
CA VAL A 138 0.73 -13.42 8.02
C VAL A 138 0.29 -13.55 6.56
N THR A 139 -0.38 -12.54 6.00
CA THR A 139 -0.80 -12.56 4.59
C THR A 139 0.40 -12.54 3.64
N LEU A 140 1.45 -11.76 3.93
CA LEU A 140 2.67 -11.75 3.13
C LEU A 140 3.47 -13.06 3.26
N ALA A 141 3.51 -13.68 4.44
CA ALA A 141 4.08 -15.01 4.61
C ALA A 141 3.33 -16.06 3.78
N ALA A 142 1.99 -16.03 3.82
CA ALA A 142 1.15 -16.94 3.05
C ALA A 142 1.36 -16.75 1.54
N LEU A 143 1.48 -15.51 1.06
CA LEU A 143 1.83 -15.20 -0.32
C LEU A 143 3.19 -15.78 -0.70
N ALA A 144 4.22 -15.52 0.10
CA ALA A 144 5.58 -15.98 -0.16
C ALA A 144 5.65 -17.51 -0.23
N LEU A 145 5.00 -18.20 0.70
CA LEU A 145 4.86 -19.66 0.67
C LEU A 145 4.13 -20.15 -0.58
N ARG A 146 3.01 -19.51 -0.94
CA ARG A 146 2.20 -19.93 -2.09
C ARG A 146 2.96 -19.84 -3.41
N ILE A 147 3.77 -18.80 -3.57
CA ILE A 147 4.60 -18.58 -4.78
C ILE A 147 5.86 -19.46 -4.73
N ALA A 148 6.45 -19.70 -3.56
CA ALA A 148 7.65 -20.53 -3.45
C ALA A 148 7.38 -22.03 -3.71
N ILE A 149 6.15 -22.50 -3.50
CA ILE A 149 5.75 -23.91 -3.68
C ILE A 149 5.10 -24.14 -5.07
N GLY A 150 4.66 -23.07 -5.74
CA GLY A 150 4.04 -23.13 -7.07
C GLY A 150 5.06 -23.11 -8.19
#